data_AF-A0A6V7MB76-F1
#
_entry.id   AF-A0A6V7MB76-F1
#
_cell.length_a   1.000
_cell.length_b   1.000
_cell.length_c   1.000
_cell.angle_alpha   90.00
_cell.angle_beta   90.00
_cell.angle_gamma   90.00
#
_symmetry.space_group_name_H-M   'P 1'
#
loop_
_entity.id
_entity.type
_entity.pdbx_description
1 polymer ?
#
loop_
_entity_poly.entity_id
_entity_poly.type
_entity_poly.pdbx_seq_one_letter_code
_entity_poly.pdbx_strand_id
1 'polypeptide(L)'
;EKFYGRPVIIADRELVESGADEILRNAENEDVGFLVIGDPFGATTHTDLVLRAKEKNIKVQIVHNASIMNAIGCCGLQLYSFGETVSIPYWTDNWQPDSFYEKISGNKERGLHTLCLLDIKVKEPTLESMTKKKKEYMPPKFMSVAEASDQLIRILDKRKAEGKEL
;
A
#
# COMPACT_ATOMS: atom_id res chain seq x y z
N GLU A 1 -16.56 16.34 7.20
CA GLU A 1 -16.49 17.82 7.29
C GLU A 1 -17.09 18.39 8.57
N LYS A 2 -18.35 18.06 8.93
CA LYS A 2 -19.00 18.58 10.15
C LYS A 2 -18.19 18.42 11.45
N PHE A 3 -17.46 17.31 11.60
CA PHE A 3 -16.57 17.08 12.75
C PHE A 3 -15.34 18.01 12.77
N TYR A 4 -14.76 18.31 11.60
CA TYR A 4 -13.55 19.13 11.48
C TYR A 4 -13.83 20.63 11.37
N GLY A 5 -15.09 21.04 11.16
CA GLY A 5 -15.47 22.44 10.95
C GLY A 5 -14.84 23.09 9.71
N ARG A 6 -14.29 22.28 8.80
CA ARG A 6 -13.59 22.70 7.59
C ARG A 6 -13.90 21.76 6.42
N PRO A 7 -13.85 22.26 5.17
CA PRO A 7 -13.95 21.41 3.99
C PRO A 7 -12.76 20.44 3.94
N VAL A 8 -13.02 19.21 3.50
CA VAL A 8 -12.00 18.16 3.34
C VAL A 8 -11.91 17.82 1.86
N ILE A 9 -10.72 18.02 1.30
CA ILE A 9 -10.44 17.71 -0.10
C ILE A 9 -10.01 16.24 -0.18
N ILE A 10 -10.72 15.45 -0.99
CA ILE A 10 -10.35 14.05 -1.23
C ILE A 10 -9.09 14.04 -2.10
N ALA A 11 -7.99 13.52 -1.55
CA ALA A 11 -6.77 13.25 -2.29
C ALA A 11 -6.82 11.82 -2.86
N ASP A 12 -6.94 11.70 -4.18
CA ASP A 12 -6.83 10.40 -4.84
C ASP A 12 -5.38 10.07 -5.22
N ARG A 13 -5.18 8.87 -5.77
CA ARG A 13 -3.84 8.35 -6.07
C ARG A 13 -3.07 9.25 -7.03
N GLU A 14 -3.73 9.80 -8.05
CA GLU A 14 -3.12 10.69 -9.04
C GLU A 14 -2.64 11.98 -8.35
N LEU A 15 -3.47 12.56 -7.47
CA LEU A 15 -3.09 13.74 -6.67
C LEU A 15 -1.92 13.46 -5.72
N VAL A 16 -1.89 12.29 -5.07
CA VAL A 16 -0.83 11.97 -4.09
C VAL A 16 0.49 11.62 -4.76
N GLU A 17 0.48 10.87 -5.87
CA GLU A 17 1.72 10.41 -6.53
C GLU A 17 2.30 11.48 -7.47
N SER A 18 1.45 12.18 -8.21
CA SER A 18 1.87 13.16 -9.24
C SER A 18 1.54 14.60 -8.86
N GLY A 19 0.49 14.83 -8.07
CA GLY A 19 0.00 16.16 -7.70
C GLY A 19 0.55 16.71 -6.37
N ALA A 20 1.73 16.27 -5.93
CA ALA A 20 2.33 16.76 -4.68
C ALA A 20 2.45 18.29 -4.63
N ASP A 21 2.65 18.93 -5.79
CA ASP A 21 2.68 20.40 -5.91
C ASP A 21 1.35 21.06 -5.56
N GLU A 22 0.22 20.41 -5.83
CA GLU A 22 -1.10 20.91 -5.44
C GLU A 22 -1.35 20.73 -3.95
N ILE A 23 -0.90 19.60 -3.36
CA ILE A 23 -1.00 19.34 -1.92
C ILE A 23 -0.14 20.33 -1.13
N LEU A 24 1.07 20.60 -1.61
CA LEU A 24 2.01 21.53 -0.99
C LEU A 24 1.75 22.99 -1.38
N ARG A 25 0.74 23.26 -2.23
CA ARG A 25 0.41 24.61 -2.67
C ARG A 25 0.05 25.47 -1.47
N ASN A 26 0.69 26.63 -1.37
CA ASN A 26 0.54 27.59 -0.27
C ASN A 26 0.99 27.09 1.11
N ALA A 27 1.56 25.88 1.23
CA ALA A 27 2.06 25.37 2.52
C ALA A 27 3.26 26.15 3.08
N GLU A 28 3.82 27.09 2.29
CA GLU A 28 4.79 28.08 2.77
C GLU A 28 4.14 29.19 3.62
N ASN A 29 2.85 29.50 3.36
CA ASN A 29 2.14 30.63 3.95
C ASN A 29 0.96 30.21 4.84
N GLU A 30 0.52 28.95 4.75
CA GLU A 30 -0.67 28.43 5.44
C GLU A 30 -0.41 27.03 6.03
N ASP A 31 -1.12 26.69 7.11
CA ASP A 31 -1.09 25.35 7.69
C ASP A 31 -1.94 24.37 6.86
N VAL A 32 -1.27 23.42 6.21
CA VAL A 32 -1.91 22.36 5.41
C VAL A 32 -1.85 21.02 6.14
N GLY A 33 -3.02 20.38 6.30
CA GLY A 33 -3.13 19.04 6.88
C GLY A 33 -3.35 17.96 5.82
N PHE A 34 -2.48 16.96 5.78
CA PHE A 34 -2.64 15.78 4.93
C PHE A 34 -3.05 14.57 5.78
N LEU A 35 -4.29 14.11 5.60
CA LEU A 35 -4.89 13.04 6.40
C LEU A 35 -4.77 11.70 5.67
N VAL A 36 -4.24 10.70 6.37
CA VAL A 36 -3.96 9.37 5.82
C VAL A 36 -4.53 8.28 6.73
N ILE A 37 -4.78 7.11 6.16
CA ILE A 37 -5.26 5.95 6.92
C ILE A 37 -4.07 5.32 7.64
N GLY A 38 -4.21 5.12 8.95
CA GLY A 38 -3.16 4.52 9.78
C GLY A 38 -2.02 5.50 10.06
N ASP A 39 -0.78 5.01 10.05
CA ASP A 39 0.41 5.82 10.28
C ASP A 39 1.02 6.31 8.96
N PRO A 40 1.43 7.59 8.85
CA PRO A 40 2.02 8.14 7.62
C PRO A 40 3.24 7.40 7.10
N PHE A 41 4.02 6.73 7.95
CA PHE A 41 5.21 5.98 7.56
C PHE A 41 5.01 4.47 7.65
N GLY A 42 3.77 4.00 7.89
CA GLY A 42 3.45 2.58 7.84
C GLY A 42 3.62 1.97 6.45
N ALA A 43 3.45 2.77 5.38
CA ALA A 43 3.74 2.40 4.00
C ALA A 43 4.46 3.57 3.31
N THR A 44 5.50 3.26 2.51
CA THR A 44 6.55 4.21 2.07
C THR A 44 6.10 5.34 1.16
N THR A 45 4.86 5.33 0.66
CA THR A 45 4.35 6.28 -0.34
C THR A 45 4.36 7.73 0.14
N HIS A 46 4.16 7.98 1.44
CA HIS A 46 4.07 9.36 1.94
C HIS A 46 5.43 9.97 2.28
N THR A 47 6.50 9.17 2.34
CA THR A 47 7.87 9.66 2.49
C THR A 47 8.27 10.57 1.34
N ASP A 48 7.82 10.27 0.11
CA ASP A 48 8.07 11.10 -1.07
C ASP A 48 7.52 12.52 -0.91
N LEU A 49 6.29 12.66 -0.37
CA LEU A 49 5.68 13.98 -0.11
C LEU A 49 6.52 14.80 0.89
N VAL A 50 7.06 14.15 1.93
CA VAL A 50 7.94 14.80 2.92
C VAL A 50 9.25 15.26 2.28
N LEU A 51 9.82 14.45 1.38
CA LEU A 51 11.05 14.81 0.66
C LEU A 51 10.83 16.03 -0.23
N ARG A 52 9.74 16.05 -1.03
CA ARG A 52 9.40 17.21 -1.87
C ARG A 52 9.13 18.48 -1.06
N ALA A 53 8.47 18.36 0.09
CA ALA A 53 8.27 19.49 0.99
C ALA A 53 9.60 20.05 1.50
N LYS A 54 10.55 19.17 1.85
CA LYS A 54 11.89 19.56 2.29
C LYS A 54 12.69 20.26 1.18
N GLU A 55 12.60 19.80 -0.06
CA GLU A 55 13.23 20.45 -1.23
C GLU A 55 12.72 21.89 -1.44
N LYS A 56 11.46 22.15 -1.08
CA LYS A 56 10.83 23.48 -1.11
C LYS A 56 11.00 24.28 0.18
N ASN A 57 11.81 23.82 1.14
CA ASN A 57 11.95 24.42 2.47
C ASN A 57 10.64 24.58 3.26
N ILE A 58 9.64 23.76 2.97
CA ILE A 58 8.38 23.72 3.73
C ILE A 58 8.61 22.91 5.01
N LYS A 59 8.24 23.49 6.15
CA LYS A 59 8.33 22.78 7.44
C LYS A 59 7.24 21.73 7.53
N VAL A 60 7.64 20.48 7.73
CA VAL A 60 6.72 19.35 7.90
C VAL A 60 6.68 18.92 9.36
N GLN A 61 5.48 18.72 9.90
CA GLN A 61 5.25 18.05 11.19
C GLN A 61 4.53 16.73 10.94
N ILE A 62 5.06 15.64 11.51
CA ILE A 62 4.45 14.32 11.41
C ILE A 62 3.67 14.04 12.70
N VAL A 63 2.42 13.61 12.54
CA VAL A 63 1.57 13.13 13.64
C VAL A 63 1.35 11.64 13.44
N HIS A 64 1.93 10.83 14.31
CA HIS A 64 1.85 9.38 14.26
C HIS A 64 0.49 8.84 14.70
N ASN A 65 0.16 7.63 14.26
CA ASN A 65 -1.07 6.93 14.64
C ASN A 65 -0.85 5.40 14.71
N ALA A 66 -1.92 4.65 15.01
CA ALA A 66 -1.90 3.20 14.91
C ALA A 66 -1.63 2.74 13.46
N SER A 67 -0.92 1.62 13.30
CA SER A 67 -0.57 1.04 12.01
C SER A 67 -0.94 -0.42 11.98
N ILE A 68 -1.27 -0.99 10.81
CA ILE A 68 -1.46 -2.44 10.73
C ILE A 68 -0.22 -3.21 11.18
N MET A 69 0.97 -2.62 11.01
CA MET A 69 2.26 -3.16 11.42
C MET A 69 2.34 -3.45 12.93
N ASN A 70 1.64 -2.69 13.78
CA ASN A 70 1.60 -2.93 15.22
C ASN A 70 0.29 -3.58 15.67
N ALA A 71 -0.83 -3.26 15.01
CA ALA A 71 -2.15 -3.78 15.36
C ALA A 71 -2.25 -5.30 15.21
N ILE A 72 -1.46 -5.91 14.32
CA ILE A 72 -1.41 -7.37 14.13
C ILE A 72 -1.05 -8.14 15.41
N GLY A 73 -0.49 -7.49 16.44
CA GLY A 73 -0.26 -8.13 17.75
C GLY A 73 -1.55 -8.71 18.37
N CYS A 74 -2.73 -8.28 17.92
CA CYS A 74 -4.02 -8.86 18.30
C CYS A 74 -4.17 -10.35 17.93
N CYS A 75 -3.35 -10.87 17.00
CA CYS A 75 -3.35 -12.30 16.67
C CYS A 75 -2.66 -13.19 17.73
N GLY A 76 -2.10 -12.60 18.80
CA GLY A 76 -1.40 -13.32 19.87
C GLY A 76 0.04 -13.71 19.52
N LEU A 77 0.52 -13.36 18.33
CA LEU A 77 1.91 -13.57 17.92
C LEU A 77 2.79 -12.42 18.43
N GLN A 78 4.01 -12.75 18.82
CA GLN A 78 4.99 -11.78 19.30
C GLN A 78 5.47 -10.90 18.14
N LEU A 79 5.28 -9.59 18.24
CA LEU A 79 5.68 -8.62 17.21
C LEU A 79 7.18 -8.70 16.88
N TYR A 80 8.04 -8.96 17.87
CA TYR A 80 9.48 -9.14 17.66
C TYR A 80 9.85 -10.39 16.84
N SER A 81 8.92 -11.32 16.65
CA SER A 81 9.10 -12.53 15.87
C SER A 81 8.61 -12.38 14.43
N PHE A 82 8.20 -11.18 14.00
CA PHE A 82 7.89 -10.89 12.59
C PHE A 82 9.17 -10.53 11.81
N GLY A 83 9.34 -11.16 10.65
CA GLY A 83 10.43 -10.89 9.71
C GLY A 83 10.07 -9.82 8.68
N GLU A 84 10.64 -9.96 7.48
CA GLU A 84 10.36 -9.02 6.38
C GLU A 84 8.88 -9.07 6.00
N THR A 85 8.20 -7.91 5.99
CA THR A 85 6.81 -7.79 5.53
C THR A 85 6.76 -7.82 4.01
N VAL A 86 5.76 -8.51 3.46
CA VAL A 86 5.60 -8.68 2.01
C VAL A 86 4.31 -8.04 1.51
N SER A 87 4.24 -7.74 0.21
CA SER A 87 3.01 -7.33 -0.48
C SER A 87 2.64 -8.36 -1.53
N ILE A 88 1.41 -8.83 -1.52
CA ILE A 88 0.86 -9.79 -2.48
C ILE A 88 0.04 -9.00 -3.50
N PRO A 89 0.57 -8.76 -4.73
CA PRO A 89 -0.13 -7.99 -5.76
C PRO A 89 -1.21 -8.84 -6.43
N TYR A 90 -2.22 -8.21 -7.05
CA TYR A 90 -3.11 -8.93 -7.96
C TYR A 90 -2.34 -9.46 -9.17
N TRP A 91 -2.53 -10.74 -9.47
CA TRP A 91 -2.12 -11.30 -10.75
C TRP A 91 -3.00 -10.81 -11.90
N THR A 92 -2.39 -10.71 -13.08
CA THR A 92 -3.08 -10.57 -14.36
C THR A 92 -2.64 -11.71 -15.29
N ASP A 93 -3.33 -11.89 -16.42
CA ASP A 93 -3.01 -12.98 -17.36
C ASP A 93 -1.56 -12.94 -17.84
N ASN A 94 -0.98 -11.74 -17.98
CA ASN A 94 0.37 -11.53 -18.48
C ASN A 94 1.39 -11.21 -17.39
N TRP A 95 0.97 -11.11 -16.12
CA TRP A 95 1.85 -10.69 -15.03
C TRP A 95 1.49 -11.40 -13.73
N GLN A 96 2.33 -12.38 -13.36
CA GLN A 96 2.17 -13.25 -12.20
C GLN A 96 3.48 -13.29 -11.40
N PRO A 97 3.85 -12.20 -10.71
CA PRO A 97 5.06 -12.18 -9.90
C PRO A 97 4.92 -13.17 -8.73
N ASP A 98 6.01 -13.81 -8.36
CA ASP A 98 6.09 -14.75 -7.23
C ASP A 98 7.23 -14.41 -6.26
N SER A 99 7.92 -13.29 -6.44
CA SER A 99 9.09 -12.90 -5.63
C SER A 99 8.77 -12.71 -4.14
N PHE A 100 7.53 -12.38 -3.80
CA PHE A 100 7.08 -12.29 -2.40
C PHE A 100 7.09 -13.66 -1.70
N TYR A 101 6.97 -14.76 -2.44
CA TYR A 101 7.03 -16.12 -1.89
C TYR A 101 8.41 -16.39 -1.29
N GLU A 102 9.50 -16.01 -1.96
CA GLU A 102 10.86 -16.24 -1.45
C GLU A 102 11.10 -15.56 -0.09
N LYS A 103 10.53 -14.38 0.09
CA LYS A 103 10.60 -13.65 1.37
C LYS A 103 9.80 -14.36 2.47
N ILE A 104 8.62 -14.89 2.13
CA ILE A 104 7.82 -15.71 3.05
C ILE A 104 8.61 -16.98 3.44
N SER A 105 9.22 -17.67 2.47
CA SER A 105 10.06 -18.84 2.71
C SER A 105 11.25 -18.52 3.60
N GLY A 106 12.00 -17.47 3.27
CA GLY A 106 13.17 -17.05 4.03
C GLY A 106 12.85 -16.64 5.47
N ASN A 107 11.70 -16.00 5.72
CA ASN A 107 11.24 -15.77 7.09
C ASN A 107 10.93 -17.10 7.81
N LYS A 108 10.24 -18.03 7.14
CA LYS A 108 9.87 -19.32 7.72
C LYS A 108 11.10 -20.18 8.07
N GLU A 109 12.09 -20.25 7.19
CA GLU A 109 13.37 -20.93 7.43
C GLU A 109 14.09 -20.38 8.68
N ARG A 110 13.92 -19.09 8.95
CA ARG A 110 14.47 -18.40 10.12
C ARG A 110 13.57 -18.47 11.37
N GLY A 111 12.44 -19.16 11.30
CA GLY A 111 11.48 -19.26 12.41
C GLY A 111 10.69 -17.98 12.68
N LEU A 112 10.56 -17.09 11.68
CA LEU A 112 9.87 -15.80 11.78
C LEU A 112 8.46 -15.86 11.19
N HIS A 113 7.56 -15.04 11.71
CA HIS A 113 6.25 -14.77 11.13
C HIS A 113 6.36 -13.77 9.98
N THR A 114 5.43 -13.83 9.03
CA THR A 114 5.38 -12.91 7.90
C THR A 114 4.05 -12.19 7.89
N LEU A 115 4.08 -10.85 7.92
CA LEU A 115 2.91 -10.03 7.61
C LEU A 115 2.79 -9.93 6.09
N CYS A 116 1.66 -10.38 5.55
CA CYS A 116 1.34 -10.27 4.13
C CYS A 116 0.33 -9.14 3.92
N LEU A 117 0.79 -8.02 3.36
CA LEU A 117 -0.10 -6.94 2.92
C LEU A 117 -0.74 -7.33 1.59
N LEU A 118 -2.04 -7.11 1.47
CA LEU A 118 -2.82 -7.52 0.30
C LEU A 118 -3.11 -6.32 -0.59
N ASP A 119 -3.07 -6.55 -1.91
CA ASP A 119 -3.24 -5.47 -2.89
C ASP A 119 -4.60 -4.79 -2.81
N ILE A 120 -4.58 -3.50 -3.13
CA ILE A 120 -5.78 -2.66 -3.19
C ILE A 120 -5.76 -1.89 -4.51
N LYS A 121 -6.82 -2.10 -5.30
CA LYS A 121 -7.05 -1.41 -6.56
C LYS A 121 -8.16 -0.40 -6.41
N VAL A 122 -7.79 0.86 -6.20
CA VAL A 122 -8.74 1.98 -6.11
C VAL A 122 -8.62 2.83 -7.37
N LYS A 123 -9.76 3.13 -8.01
CA LYS A 123 -9.83 4.03 -9.18
C LYS A 123 -8.85 3.66 -10.31
N GLU A 124 -8.74 2.38 -10.67
CA GLU A 124 -8.04 2.04 -11.92
C GLU A 124 -8.89 2.56 -13.11
N PRO A 125 -8.28 3.31 -14.07
CA PRO A 125 -8.97 3.70 -15.28
C PRO A 125 -9.35 2.45 -16.07
N THR A 126 -10.60 2.36 -16.51
CA THR A 126 -11.02 1.28 -17.41
C THR A 126 -10.27 1.39 -18.74
N LEU A 127 -10.01 0.26 -19.41
CA LEU A 127 -9.42 0.25 -20.77
C LEU A 127 -10.25 1.11 -21.75
N GLU A 128 -11.58 1.13 -21.57
CA GLU A 128 -12.49 1.97 -22.35
C GLU A 128 -12.34 3.47 -22.05
N SER A 129 -12.00 3.84 -20.81
CA SER A 129 -11.70 5.24 -20.45
C SER A 129 -10.37 5.75 -20.99
N MET A 130 -9.44 4.86 -21.35
CA MET A 130 -8.19 5.26 -22.02
C MET A 130 -8.41 5.57 -23.51
N THR A 131 -9.48 5.04 -24.11
CA THR A 131 -9.83 5.23 -25.52
C THR A 131 -10.94 6.27 -25.75
N LYS A 132 -11.76 6.57 -24.74
CA LYS A 132 -12.80 7.62 -24.77
C LYS A 132 -12.42 8.77 -23.82
N LYS A 133 -12.71 10.04 -24.17
CA LYS A 133 -12.47 11.26 -23.35
C LYS A 133 -13.25 11.31 -22.01
N LYS A 134 -13.73 10.19 -21.48
CA LYS A 134 -14.54 10.10 -20.27
C LYS A 134 -13.86 9.13 -19.30
N LYS A 135 -13.28 9.67 -18.22
CA LYS A 135 -12.63 8.89 -17.15
C LYS A 135 -13.71 8.14 -16.36
N GLU A 136 -13.95 6.88 -16.73
CA GLU A 136 -14.78 5.95 -15.95
C GLU A 136 -13.87 5.03 -15.14
N TYR A 137 -14.03 5.09 -13.82
CA TYR A 137 -13.21 4.38 -12.85
C TYR A 137 -13.92 3.11 -12.38
N MET A 138 -13.17 2.02 -12.24
CA MET A 138 -13.70 0.81 -11.62
C MET A 138 -13.99 1.04 -10.12
N PRO A 139 -14.98 0.33 -9.55
CA PRO A 139 -15.17 0.33 -8.11
C PRO A 139 -13.91 -0.19 -7.40
N PRO A 140 -13.61 0.30 -6.18
CA PRO A 140 -12.46 -0.17 -5.42
C PRO A 140 -12.52 -1.69 -5.21
N LYS A 141 -11.43 -2.37 -5.55
CA LYS A 141 -11.27 -3.81 -5.36
C LYS A 141 -10.18 -4.05 -4.31
N PHE A 142 -10.53 -4.80 -3.26
CA PHE A 142 -9.62 -5.18 -2.18
C PHE A 142 -9.37 -6.68 -2.27
N MET A 143 -8.11 -7.08 -2.29
CA MET A 143 -7.78 -8.50 -2.31
C MET A 143 -8.24 -9.19 -1.04
N SER A 144 -9.01 -10.25 -1.22
CA SER A 144 -9.42 -11.13 -0.12
C SER A 144 -8.28 -12.07 0.28
N VAL A 145 -8.33 -12.54 1.52
CA VAL A 145 -7.41 -13.57 2.02
C VAL A 145 -7.50 -14.85 1.17
N ALA A 146 -8.70 -15.18 0.67
CA ALA A 146 -8.92 -16.34 -0.20
C ALA A 146 -8.18 -16.20 -1.55
N GLU A 147 -8.29 -15.05 -2.21
CA GLU A 147 -7.56 -14.77 -3.46
C GLU A 147 -6.03 -14.83 -3.25
N ALA A 148 -5.53 -14.24 -2.16
CA ALA A 148 -4.11 -14.27 -1.83
C ALA A 148 -3.60 -15.70 -1.55
N SER A 149 -4.39 -16.49 -0.83
CA SER A 149 -4.06 -17.88 -0.52
C SER A 149 -4.04 -18.74 -1.78
N ASP A 150 -4.97 -18.54 -2.71
CA ASP A 150 -5.00 -19.23 -4.00
C ASP A 150 -3.73 -18.95 -4.84
N GLN A 151 -3.28 -17.68 -4.89
CA GLN A 151 -2.01 -17.35 -5.55
C GLN A 151 -0.82 -18.08 -4.92
N LEU A 152 -0.74 -18.11 -3.58
CA LEU A 152 0.35 -18.82 -2.88
C LEU A 152 0.34 -20.33 -3.18
N ILE A 153 -0.84 -20.95 -3.22
CA ILE A 153 -0.98 -22.36 -3.58
C ILE A 153 -0.53 -22.60 -5.03
N ARG A 154 -0.92 -21.76 -5.97
CA ARG A 154 -0.48 -21.88 -7.37
C ARG A 154 1.03 -21.71 -7.54
N ILE A 155 1.67 -20.82 -6.77
CA ILE A 155 3.14 -20.69 -6.76
C ILE A 155 3.78 -22.00 -6.27
N LEU A 156 3.26 -22.56 -5.18
CA LEU A 156 3.73 -23.84 -4.64
C LEU A 156 3.63 -24.98 -5.66
N ASP A 157 2.49 -25.09 -6.34
CA ASP A 157 2.27 -26.15 -7.34
C ASP A 157 3.20 -26.00 -8.55
N LYS A 158 3.41 -24.76 -9.01
CA LYS A 158 4.38 -24.46 -10.08
C LYS A 158 5.80 -24.84 -9.68
N ARG A 159 6.23 -24.51 -8.46
CA ARG A 159 7.57 -24.86 -7.95
C ARG A 159 7.78 -26.36 -7.81
N LYS A 160 6.78 -27.09 -7.33
CA LYS A 160 6.80 -28.56 -7.28
C LYS A 160 6.94 -29.17 -8.68
N ALA A 161 6.22 -28.64 -9.66
CA ALA A 161 6.31 -29.10 -11.05
C ALA A 161 7.70 -28.80 -11.66
N GLU A 162 8.35 -27.72 -11.25
CA GLU A 162 9.72 -27.35 -11.65
C GLU A 162 10.81 -28.12 -10.88
N GLY A 163 10.45 -28.98 -9.93
CA GLY A 163 11.41 -29.76 -9.12
C GLY A 163 12.23 -28.93 -8.13
N LYS A 164 11.76 -27.72 -7.78
CA LYS A 164 12.39 -26.91 -6.74
C LYS A 164 11.98 -27.43 -5.36
N GLU A 165 12.95 -27.63 -4.48
CA GLU A 165 12.71 -28.00 -3.08
C GLU A 165 11.89 -26.91 -2.37
N LEU A 166 11.04 -27.33 -1.43
CA LEU A 166 10.06 -26.49 -0.72
C LEU A 166 10.64 -25.76 0.49
#